data_AF-A0A4Q7ADM4-F1
#
_entry.id   AF-A0A4Q7ADM4-F1
#
_cell.length_a   1.000
_cell.length_b   1.000
_cell.length_c   1.000
_cell.angle_alpha   90.00
_cell.angle_beta   90.00
_cell.angle_gamma   90.00
#
_symmetry.space_group_name_H-M   'P 1'
#
loop_
_entity.id
_entity.type
_entity.pdbx_description
1 polymer ?
#
loop_
_entity_poly.entity_id
_entity_poly.type
_entity_poly.pdbx_seq_one_letter_code
_entity_poly.pdbx_strand_id
1 'polypeptide(L)'
;MLSIYLTDVQENVQFKDYPGEHPVKFILNFKKIFPSVMELLLPVLPEDEDLDKMTWESTTEDFETFKKFLTGWGVIELRLQAISQYKNKNFADQLLKQAQAKRKEFAKKQQQLLTVELDYLLMHETHALIDAELVELGEKFYLPTLRDLWKNTVSAKVLNANF
;
A
#
# COMPACT_ATOMS: atom_id res chain seq x y z
N MET A 1 -18.93 -2.23 -2.42
CA MET A 1 -18.20 -3.42 -2.90
C MET A 1 -17.49 -3.02 -4.17
N LEU A 2 -16.22 -3.38 -4.33
CA LEU A 2 -15.49 -3.16 -5.59
C LEU A 2 -15.86 -4.29 -6.55
N SER A 3 -16.42 -3.95 -7.70
CA SER A 3 -16.70 -4.89 -8.78
C SER A 3 -15.53 -4.89 -9.75
N ILE A 4 -14.76 -5.97 -9.76
CA ILE A 4 -13.47 -6.07 -10.46
C ILE A 4 -13.56 -7.15 -11.53
N TYR A 5 -13.25 -6.80 -12.77
CA TYR A 5 -13.08 -7.76 -13.85
C TYR A 5 -11.61 -8.15 -14.00
N LEU A 6 -11.30 -9.42 -13.77
CA LEU A 6 -9.97 -10.01 -13.95
C LEU A 6 -9.78 -10.39 -15.41
N THR A 7 -8.96 -9.63 -16.11
CA THR A 7 -8.80 -9.69 -17.58
C THR A 7 -8.09 -10.95 -18.08
N ASP A 8 -7.18 -11.50 -17.28
CA ASP A 8 -6.37 -12.68 -17.58
C ASP A 8 -7.16 -13.99 -17.49
N VAL A 9 -8.13 -14.04 -16.57
CA VAL A 9 -9.01 -15.22 -16.38
C VAL A 9 -10.45 -14.98 -16.85
N GLN A 10 -10.78 -13.75 -17.25
CA GLN A 10 -12.12 -13.32 -17.70
C GLN A 10 -13.22 -13.54 -16.65
N GLU A 11 -12.90 -13.26 -15.38
CA GLU A 11 -13.80 -13.48 -14.26
C GLU A 11 -14.16 -12.18 -13.55
N ASN A 12 -15.40 -12.10 -13.04
CA ASN A 12 -15.84 -10.99 -12.20
C ASN A 12 -15.69 -11.36 -10.72
N VAL A 13 -14.94 -10.53 -9.98
CA VAL A 13 -14.73 -10.64 -8.55
C VAL A 13 -15.42 -9.49 -7.84
N GLN A 14 -16.09 -9.82 -6.74
CA GLN A 14 -16.67 -8.84 -5.85
C GLN A 14 -15.86 -8.74 -4.57
N PHE A 15 -15.17 -7.62 -4.38
CA PHE A 15 -14.28 -7.42 -3.25
C PHE A 15 -14.89 -6.49 -2.20
N LYS A 16 -14.91 -6.95 -0.94
CA LYS A 16 -15.48 -6.20 0.20
C LYS A 16 -14.46 -5.85 1.28
N ASP A 17 -13.25 -6.41 1.23
CA ASP A 17 -12.29 -6.29 2.34
C ASP A 17 -11.50 -4.98 2.25
N TYR A 18 -12.21 -3.85 2.23
CA TYR A 18 -11.66 -2.50 2.29
C TYR A 18 -12.45 -1.63 3.29
N PRO A 19 -11.83 -0.61 3.89
CA PRO A 19 -12.52 0.27 4.84
C PRO A 19 -13.49 1.24 4.14
N GLY A 20 -14.67 1.40 4.73
CA GLY A 20 -15.68 2.39 4.32
C GLY A 20 -16.74 1.86 3.36
N GLU A 21 -17.76 2.69 3.13
CA GLU A 21 -18.96 2.29 2.38
C GLU A 21 -18.89 2.63 0.88
N HIS A 22 -18.07 3.63 0.51
CA HIS A 22 -17.98 4.15 -0.85
C HIS A 22 -16.70 3.68 -1.57
N PRO A 23 -16.78 2.71 -2.50
CA PRO A 23 -15.61 2.11 -3.13
C PRO A 23 -14.76 3.12 -3.92
N VAL A 24 -15.39 3.99 -4.71
CA VAL A 24 -14.70 5.03 -5.51
C VAL A 24 -13.91 5.98 -4.60
N LYS A 25 -14.55 6.50 -3.55
CA LYS A 25 -13.91 7.40 -2.58
C LYS A 25 -12.74 6.71 -1.88
N PHE A 26 -12.90 5.43 -1.54
CA PHE A 26 -11.83 4.62 -0.97
C PHE A 26 -10.62 4.55 -1.91
N ILE A 27 -10.81 4.12 -3.18
CA ILE A 27 -9.72 4.04 -4.17
C ILE A 27 -9.04 5.40 -4.39
N LEU A 28 -9.81 6.48 -4.48
CA LEU A 28 -9.28 7.84 -4.65
C LEU A 28 -8.48 8.36 -3.44
N ASN A 29 -8.76 7.87 -2.24
CA ASN A 29 -7.95 8.17 -1.07
C ASN A 29 -6.74 7.26 -0.98
N PHE A 30 -6.91 5.98 -1.30
CA PHE A 30 -5.85 4.99 -1.26
C PHE A 30 -4.73 5.32 -2.26
N LYS A 31 -5.08 5.81 -3.46
CA LYS A 31 -4.08 6.29 -4.44
C LYS A 31 -3.21 7.46 -3.95
N LYS A 32 -3.67 8.24 -2.96
CA LYS A 32 -2.88 9.34 -2.38
C LYS A 32 -1.74 8.80 -1.51
N ILE A 33 -1.89 7.57 -1.02
CA ILE A 33 -0.89 6.86 -0.22
C ILE A 33 -0.02 6.01 -1.15
N PHE A 34 -0.66 5.22 -2.02
CA PHE A 34 -0.02 4.34 -3.00
C PHE A 34 -0.45 4.69 -4.42
N PRO A 35 0.28 5.57 -5.12
CA PRO A 35 -0.03 5.94 -6.50
C PRO A 35 -0.20 4.76 -7.46
N SER A 36 0.49 3.63 -7.23
CA SER A 36 0.38 2.43 -8.06
C SER A 36 -1.02 1.81 -8.10
N VAL A 37 -1.92 2.17 -7.16
CA VAL A 37 -3.31 1.69 -7.17
C VAL A 37 -4.03 1.98 -8.50
N MET A 38 -3.69 3.09 -9.17
CA MET A 38 -4.29 3.42 -10.47
C MET A 38 -3.72 2.57 -11.62
N GLU A 39 -2.55 1.96 -11.44
CA GLU A 39 -1.94 1.02 -12.39
C GLU A 39 -2.46 -0.40 -12.13
N LEU A 40 -2.71 -0.75 -10.87
CA LEU A 40 -3.18 -2.08 -10.46
C LEU A 40 -4.69 -2.30 -10.65
N LEU A 41 -5.49 -1.24 -10.47
CA LEU A 41 -6.95 -1.28 -10.62
C LEU A 41 -7.37 -0.17 -11.59
N LEU A 42 -7.51 -0.54 -12.86
CA LEU A 42 -7.89 0.40 -13.91
C LEU A 42 -9.37 0.76 -13.77
N PRO A 43 -9.71 2.06 -13.71
CA PRO A 43 -11.09 2.51 -13.61
C PRO A 43 -11.85 2.29 -14.93
N VAL A 44 -13.04 1.67 -14.86
CA VAL A 44 -13.97 1.58 -15.99
C VAL A 44 -15.19 2.47 -15.69
N LEU A 45 -15.39 3.48 -16.54
CA LEU A 45 -16.51 4.39 -16.43
C LEU A 45 -17.77 3.77 -17.06
N PRO A 46 -18.92 3.88 -16.39
CA PRO A 46 -20.19 3.45 -16.97
C PRO A 46 -20.63 4.42 -18.07
N GLU A 47 -21.45 3.92 -19.01
CA GLU A 47 -21.94 4.71 -20.16
C GLU A 47 -22.75 5.95 -19.76
N ASP A 48 -23.41 5.91 -18.60
CA ASP A 48 -24.24 6.99 -18.07
C ASP A 48 -23.47 7.94 -17.13
N GLU A 49 -22.15 7.79 -17.02
CA GLU A 49 -21.24 8.57 -16.16
C GLU A 49 -21.58 8.54 -14.65
N ASP A 50 -22.48 7.65 -14.21
CA ASP A 50 -22.83 7.50 -12.80
C ASP A 50 -21.68 6.83 -12.04
N LEU A 51 -20.90 7.63 -11.31
CA LEU A 51 -19.73 7.16 -10.57
C LEU A 51 -20.07 6.10 -9.51
N ASP A 52 -21.32 5.99 -9.06
CA ASP A 52 -21.71 4.92 -8.13
C ASP A 52 -21.75 3.54 -8.79
N LYS A 53 -21.80 3.49 -10.14
CA LYS A 53 -21.75 2.27 -10.96
C LYS A 53 -20.37 1.97 -11.53
N MET A 54 -19.36 2.74 -11.15
CA MET A 54 -17.99 2.55 -11.59
C MET A 54 -17.48 1.14 -11.25
N THR A 55 -16.80 0.50 -12.20
CA THR A 55 -16.15 -0.80 -12.02
C THR A 55 -14.64 -0.69 -12.22
N TRP A 56 -13.92 -1.78 -11.99
CA TRP A 56 -12.46 -1.83 -12.14
C TRP A 56 -12.04 -3.02 -12.98
N GLU A 57 -10.94 -2.87 -13.69
CA GLU A 57 -10.24 -3.93 -14.38
C GLU A 57 -8.87 -4.18 -13.76
N SER A 58 -8.46 -5.44 -13.74
CA SER A 58 -7.16 -5.85 -13.19
C SER A 58 -6.71 -7.17 -13.82
N THR A 59 -5.49 -7.58 -13.53
CA THR A 59 -5.06 -8.97 -13.68
C THR A 59 -5.12 -9.66 -12.32
N THR A 60 -5.07 -10.99 -12.27
CA THR A 60 -4.99 -11.71 -10.99
C THR A 60 -3.78 -11.24 -10.17
N GLU A 61 -2.62 -11.06 -10.80
CA GLU A 61 -1.38 -10.63 -10.14
C GLU A 61 -1.46 -9.20 -9.58
N ASP A 62 -2.00 -8.26 -10.36
CA ASP A 62 -2.16 -6.87 -9.93
C ASP A 62 -3.17 -6.76 -8.80
N PHE A 63 -4.25 -7.54 -8.86
CA PHE A 63 -5.26 -7.57 -7.81
C PHE A 63 -4.71 -8.16 -6.51
N GLU A 64 -3.89 -9.22 -6.57
CA GLU A 64 -3.16 -9.73 -5.39
C GLU A 64 -2.22 -8.66 -4.81
N THR A 65 -1.51 -7.93 -5.67
CA THR A 65 -0.61 -6.85 -5.25
C THR A 65 -1.38 -5.71 -4.58
N PHE A 66 -2.53 -5.32 -5.11
CA PHE A 66 -3.44 -4.37 -4.48
C PHE A 66 -3.88 -4.84 -3.08
N LYS A 67 -4.26 -6.10 -2.92
CA LYS A 67 -4.62 -6.67 -1.60
C LYS A 67 -3.46 -6.66 -0.62
N LYS A 68 -2.22 -6.89 -1.09
CA LYS A 68 -1.01 -6.76 -0.25
C LYS A 68 -0.81 -5.33 0.25
N PHE A 69 -1.00 -4.32 -0.60
CA PHE A 69 -0.95 -2.92 -0.16
C PHE A 69 -2.02 -2.61 0.87
N LEU A 70 -3.26 -3.05 0.64
CA LEU A 70 -4.37 -2.80 1.54
C LEU A 70 -4.12 -3.41 2.93
N THR A 71 -3.69 -4.67 2.96
CA THR A 71 -3.35 -5.37 4.21
C THR A 71 -2.15 -4.72 4.89
N GLY A 72 -1.09 -4.40 4.13
CA GLY A 72 0.11 -3.76 4.65
C GLY A 72 -0.18 -2.39 5.27
N TRP A 73 -1.03 -1.59 4.63
CA TRP A 73 -1.45 -0.30 5.16
C TRP A 73 -2.27 -0.44 6.43
N GLY A 74 -3.21 -1.38 6.50
CA GLY A 74 -3.95 -1.64 7.74
C GLY A 74 -3.03 -1.96 8.92
N VAL A 75 -1.95 -2.71 8.69
CA VAL A 75 -0.92 -2.94 9.73
C VAL A 75 -0.18 -1.66 10.08
N ILE A 76 0.21 -0.84 9.11
CA ILE A 76 0.85 0.46 9.37
C ILE A 76 -0.06 1.36 10.22
N GLU A 77 -1.34 1.45 9.89
CA GLU A 77 -2.30 2.28 10.64
C GLU A 77 -2.41 1.84 12.10
N LEU A 78 -2.57 0.54 12.35
CA LEU A 78 -2.62 -0.02 13.70
C LEU A 78 -1.34 0.29 14.50
N ARG A 79 -0.18 0.17 13.85
CA ARG A 79 1.11 0.41 14.50
C ARG A 79 1.36 1.91 14.75
N LEU A 80 0.99 2.79 13.81
CA LEU A 80 1.04 4.24 14.02
C LEU A 80 0.06 4.70 15.10
N GLN A 81 -1.09 4.04 15.23
CA GLN A 81 -2.02 4.27 16.35
C GLN A 81 -1.37 3.89 17.69
N ALA A 82 -0.67 2.76 17.77
CA ALA A 82 0.09 2.38 18.96
C ALA A 82 1.18 3.41 19.30
N ILE A 83 1.96 3.87 18.31
CA ILE A 83 2.93 4.97 18.49
C ILE A 83 2.25 6.24 18.99
N SER A 84 1.06 6.56 18.49
CA SER A 84 0.31 7.74 18.91
C SER A 84 -0.13 7.68 20.38
N GLN A 85 -0.42 6.48 20.89
CA GLN A 85 -0.74 6.27 22.31
C GLN A 85 0.52 6.25 23.20
N TYR A 86 1.61 5.64 22.71
CA TYR A 86 2.87 5.56 23.44
C TYR A 86 3.59 6.92 23.54
N LYS A 87 3.61 7.67 22.44
CA LYS A 87 4.23 9.00 22.34
C LYS A 87 3.14 10.05 22.16
N ASN A 88 2.81 10.36 20.91
CA ASN A 88 1.71 11.25 20.55
C ASN A 88 1.47 11.19 19.04
N LYS A 89 0.32 11.74 18.61
CA LYS A 89 -0.06 11.80 17.20
C LYS A 89 0.97 12.53 16.32
N ASN A 90 1.53 13.65 16.79
CA ASN A 90 2.49 14.42 15.99
C ASN A 90 3.75 13.61 15.67
N PHE A 91 4.20 12.79 16.62
CA PHE A 91 5.34 11.90 16.44
C PHE A 91 5.03 10.81 15.39
N ALA A 92 3.87 10.16 15.49
CA ALA A 92 3.44 9.18 14.49
C ALA A 92 3.35 9.81 13.08
N ASP A 93 2.77 11.02 12.98
CA ASP A 93 2.68 11.78 11.72
C ASP A 93 4.08 12.13 11.15
N GLN A 94 5.06 12.38 12.02
CA GLN A 94 6.44 12.64 11.61
C GLN A 94 7.12 11.39 11.03
N LEU A 95 6.91 10.20 11.60
CA LEU A 95 7.44 8.95 11.03
C LEU A 95 6.94 8.73 9.61
N LEU A 96 5.63 8.91 9.37
CA LEU A 96 5.05 8.78 8.04
C LEU A 96 5.63 9.82 7.06
N LYS A 97 5.80 11.07 7.50
CA LYS A 97 6.43 12.12 6.68
C LYS A 97 7.88 11.79 6.32
N GLN A 98 8.65 11.22 7.24
CA GLN A 98 10.02 10.76 6.99
C GLN A 98 10.03 9.64 5.95
N ALA A 99 9.16 8.64 6.08
CA ALA A 99 9.05 7.56 5.10
C ALA A 99 8.64 8.07 3.71
N GLN A 100 7.70 9.02 3.63
CA GLN A 100 7.32 9.68 2.37
C GLN A 100 8.47 10.47 1.75
N ALA A 101 9.28 11.15 2.56
CA ALA A 101 10.48 11.84 2.08
C ALA A 101 11.51 10.85 1.52
N LYS A 102 11.71 9.70 2.18
CA LYS A 102 12.58 8.63 1.73
C LYS A 102 12.11 8.01 0.41
N ARG A 103 10.80 7.72 0.27
CA ARG A 103 10.20 7.28 -1.01
C ARG A 103 10.54 8.25 -2.15
N LYS A 104 10.40 9.56 -1.91
CA LYS A 104 10.73 10.59 -2.90
C LYS A 104 12.23 10.62 -3.24
N GLU A 105 13.09 10.32 -2.27
CA GLU A 105 14.53 10.18 -2.49
C GLU A 105 14.83 8.98 -3.40
N PHE A 106 14.23 7.82 -3.13
CA PHE A 106 14.38 6.63 -3.99
C PHE A 106 13.92 6.92 -5.43
N ALA A 107 12.75 7.54 -5.61
CA ALA A 107 12.25 7.91 -6.94
C ALA A 107 13.21 8.82 -7.72
N LYS A 108 13.97 9.69 -7.02
CA LYS A 108 14.97 10.57 -7.65
C LYS A 108 16.28 9.83 -7.97
N LYS A 109 16.75 8.98 -7.06
CA LYS A 109 18.06 8.31 -7.15
C LYS A 109 18.04 7.03 -7.98
N GLN A 110 16.89 6.35 -8.01
CA GLN A 110 16.69 5.05 -8.64
C GLN A 110 15.55 5.16 -9.65
N GLN A 111 15.79 5.86 -10.75
CA GLN A 111 14.77 6.18 -11.76
C GLN A 111 14.20 4.95 -12.47
N GLN A 112 14.89 3.81 -12.37
CA GLN A 112 14.45 2.52 -12.90
C GLN A 112 13.38 1.82 -12.05
N LEU A 113 13.11 2.30 -10.83
CA LEU A 113 12.11 1.69 -9.96
C LEU A 113 10.70 1.93 -10.47
N LEU A 114 9.89 0.88 -10.45
CA LEU A 114 8.47 0.96 -10.77
C LEU A 114 7.69 1.66 -9.63
N THR A 115 6.51 2.20 -9.95
CA THR A 115 5.64 2.84 -8.95
C THR A 115 5.29 1.89 -7.81
N VAL A 116 5.00 0.61 -8.13
CA VAL A 116 4.73 -0.46 -7.15
C VAL A 116 5.92 -0.71 -6.23
N GLU A 117 7.15 -0.66 -6.74
CA GLU A 117 8.37 -0.85 -5.94
C GLU A 117 8.60 0.33 -5.00
N LEU A 118 8.33 1.56 -5.46
CA LEU A 118 8.38 2.76 -4.62
C LEU A 118 7.33 2.72 -3.50
N ASP A 119 6.13 2.21 -3.79
CA ASP A 119 5.06 2.06 -2.81
C ASP A 119 5.36 0.98 -1.79
N TYR A 120 5.99 -0.12 -2.20
CA TYR A 120 6.56 -1.10 -1.27
C TYR A 120 7.63 -0.47 -0.37
N LEU A 121 8.57 0.31 -0.94
CA LEU A 121 9.63 0.97 -0.16
C LEU A 121 9.07 1.97 0.86
N LEU A 122 7.93 2.61 0.58
CA LEU A 122 7.22 3.43 1.56
C LEU A 122 6.78 2.60 2.77
N MET A 123 6.17 1.43 2.54
CA MET A 123 5.75 0.55 3.64
C MET A 123 6.95 0.00 4.40
N HIS A 124 8.00 -0.40 3.69
CA HIS A 124 9.25 -0.89 4.26
C HIS A 124 9.87 0.14 5.20
N GLU A 125 10.09 1.37 4.72
CA GLU A 125 10.67 2.45 5.52
C GLU A 125 9.77 2.80 6.71
N THR A 126 8.45 2.85 6.51
CA THR A 126 7.50 3.12 7.61
C THR A 126 7.61 2.07 8.70
N HIS A 127 7.67 0.79 8.34
CA HIS A 127 7.87 -0.28 9.33
C HIS A 127 9.25 -0.24 9.98
N ALA A 128 10.31 0.08 9.25
CA ALA A 128 11.65 0.20 9.83
C ALA A 128 11.70 1.33 10.88
N LEU A 129 11.10 2.48 10.58
CA LEU A 129 10.98 3.60 11.51
C LEU A 129 10.17 3.21 12.75
N ILE A 130 9.02 2.55 12.59
CA ILE A 130 8.21 2.11 13.73
C ILE A 130 8.93 1.01 14.53
N ASP A 131 9.59 0.05 13.88
CA ASP A 131 10.36 -1.02 14.52
C ASP A 131 11.46 -0.42 15.42
N ALA A 132 12.16 0.62 14.96
CA ALA A 132 13.17 1.33 15.74
C ALA A 132 12.61 2.01 17.00
N GLU A 133 11.35 2.45 16.95
CA GLU A 133 10.68 3.10 18.08
C GLU A 133 10.10 2.11 19.10
N LEU A 134 9.65 0.94 18.62
CA LEU A 134 9.04 -0.08 19.47
C LEU A 134 10.05 -1.11 20.00
N VAL A 135 11.28 -1.15 19.47
CA VAL A 135 12.33 -2.05 19.97
C VAL A 135 12.61 -1.83 21.46
N GLU A 136 12.57 -0.58 21.91
CA GLU A 136 12.79 -0.19 23.31
C GLU A 136 11.71 -0.75 24.23
N LEU A 137 10.54 -1.10 23.68
CA LEU A 137 9.41 -1.69 24.39
C LEU A 137 9.39 -3.23 24.31
N GLY A 138 10.39 -3.86 23.69
CA GLY A 138 10.46 -5.31 23.53
C GLY A 138 9.53 -5.89 22.45
N GLU A 139 8.96 -5.04 21.59
CA GLU A 139 8.12 -5.47 20.48
C GLU A 139 8.94 -6.16 19.39
N LYS A 140 8.30 -7.12 18.71
CA LYS A 140 8.92 -7.82 17.58
C LYS A 140 8.92 -6.95 16.33
N PHE A 141 9.99 -7.05 15.55
CA PHE A 141 10.07 -6.39 14.26
C PHE A 141 9.07 -6.98 13.27
N TYR A 142 8.33 -6.10 12.59
CA TYR A 142 7.42 -6.51 11.53
C TYR A 142 8.11 -6.58 10.17
N LEU A 143 9.24 -5.87 10.00
CA LEU A 143 9.94 -5.82 8.72
C LEU A 143 10.29 -7.20 8.13
N PRO A 144 10.68 -8.22 8.91
CA PRO A 144 10.85 -9.59 8.39
C PRO A 144 9.57 -10.18 7.79
N THR A 145 8.42 -9.96 8.42
CA THR A 145 7.10 -10.40 7.92
C THR A 145 6.75 -9.70 6.61
N LEU A 146 6.95 -8.37 6.54
CA LEU A 146 6.73 -7.64 5.29
C LEU A 146 7.59 -8.24 4.15
N ARG A 147 8.88 -8.50 4.41
CA ARG A 147 9.77 -9.09 3.40
C ARG A 147 9.31 -10.48 2.97
N ASP A 148 8.86 -11.32 3.89
CA ASP A 148 8.37 -12.65 3.53
C ASP A 148 7.14 -12.61 2.60
N LEU A 149 6.21 -11.67 2.85
CA LEU A 149 5.01 -11.47 2.03
C LEU A 149 5.32 -10.94 0.61
N TRP A 150 6.44 -10.24 0.44
CA TRP A 150 6.81 -9.53 -0.79
C TRP A 150 7.97 -10.16 -1.57
N LYS A 151 8.64 -11.19 -1.03
CA LYS A 151 9.86 -11.80 -1.62
C LYS A 151 9.70 -12.34 -3.05
N ASN A 152 8.47 -12.67 -3.44
CA ASN A 152 8.15 -13.17 -4.79
C ASN A 152 7.49 -12.11 -5.69
N THR A 153 7.32 -10.88 -5.20
CA THR A 153 6.67 -9.77 -5.93
C THR A 153 7.66 -8.70 -6.33
N VAL A 154 8.70 -8.46 -5.52
CA VAL A 154 9.75 -7.46 -5.84
C VAL A 154 11.13 -8.10 -5.87
N SER A 155 12.05 -7.45 -6.58
CA SER A 155 13.45 -7.90 -6.64
C SER A 155 14.12 -7.89 -5.26
N ALA A 156 15.17 -8.70 -5.08
CA ALA A 156 15.90 -8.76 -3.81
C ALA A 156 16.52 -7.41 -3.37
N LYS A 157 16.90 -6.56 -4.33
CA LYS A 157 17.41 -5.20 -4.04
C LYS A 157 16.31 -4.33 -3.43
N VAL A 158 15.13 -4.31 -4.04
CA VAL A 158 13.95 -3.58 -3.56
C VAL A 158 13.47 -4.15 -2.24
N LEU A 159 13.36 -5.48 -2.13
CA LEU A 159 12.93 -6.19 -0.94
C LEU A 159 13.69 -5.75 0.32
N ASN A 160 15.01 -5.55 0.17
CA ASN A 160 15.91 -5.18 1.25
C ASN A 160 16.21 -3.67 1.32
N ALA A 161 15.62 -2.85 0.43
CA ALA A 161 15.94 -1.44 0.27
C ALA A 161 17.46 -1.15 0.12
N ASN A 162 18.17 -2.05 -0.57
CA ASN A 162 19.63 -2.00 -0.71
C ASN A 162 20.00 -1.72 -2.18
N PHE A 163 20.40 -0.47 -2.45
CA PHE A 163 20.66 0.06 -3.79
C PHE A 163 22.07 0.61 -3.94
#